data_AF-A0A6J6TCF5-F1
#
_entry.id   AF-A0A6J6TCF5-F1
#
_cell.length_a   1.000
_cell.length_b   1.000
_cell.length_c   1.000
_cell.angle_alpha   90.00
_cell.angle_beta   90.00
_cell.angle_gamma   90.00
#
_symmetry.space_group_name_H-M   'P 1'
#
loop_
_entity.id
_entity.type
_entity.pdbx_description
1 polymer ?
#
loop_
_entity_poly.entity_id
_entity_poly.type
_entity_poly.pdbx_seq_one_letter_code
_entity_poly.pdbx_strand_id
1 'polypeptide(L)'
;MSHEEIERAKGAVRGSLVLSQEDSGSRMSRIGKNEIVYGQVMGFDDILKAISRVNSTDVREIASEYLNKSPTLALVGPFKSEAKFEKVLQS
;
A
#
# COMPACT_ATOMS: atom_id res chain seq x y z
N MET A 1 3.00 -13.97 -10.19
CA MET A 1 2.56 -13.89 -8.78
C MET A 1 1.90 -15.21 -8.42
N SER A 2 2.51 -15.96 -7.50
CA SER A 2 1.98 -17.24 -7.03
C SER A 2 0.90 -17.03 -5.97
N HIS A 3 0.10 -18.07 -5.72
CA HIS A 3 -0.89 -18.06 -4.64
C HIS A 3 -0.21 -17.86 -3.27
N GLU A 4 0.93 -18.52 -3.04
CA GLU A 4 1.69 -18.40 -1.80
C GLU A 4 2.20 -16.97 -1.54
N GLU A 5 2.63 -16.26 -2.59
CA GLU A 5 3.06 -14.87 -2.48
C GLU A 5 1.90 -13.96 -2.03
N ILE A 6 0.71 -14.17 -2.56
CA ILE A 6 -0.50 -13.40 -2.22
C ILE A 6 -0.90 -13.67 -0.77
N GLU A 7 -0.97 -14.94 -0.35
CA GLU A 7 -1.37 -15.29 1.01
C GLU A 7 -0.36 -14.78 2.04
N ARG A 8 0.94 -14.84 1.73
CA ARG A 8 1.98 -14.23 2.56
C ARG A 8 1.82 -12.72 2.66
N ALA A 9 1.57 -12.03 1.55
CA ALA A 9 1.34 -10.57 1.54
C ALA A 9 0.10 -10.18 2.35
N LYS A 10 -1.02 -10.88 2.17
CA LYS A 10 -2.24 -10.69 3.00
C LYS A 10 -1.96 -10.93 4.48
N GLY A 11 -1.17 -11.96 4.81
CA GLY A 11 -0.75 -12.24 6.18
C GLY A 11 0.02 -11.07 6.79
N ALA A 12 1.00 -10.52 6.06
CA ALA A 12 1.79 -9.37 6.51
C ALA A 12 0.92 -8.13 6.74
N VAL A 13 0.01 -7.81 5.82
CA VAL A 13 -0.90 -6.65 5.95
C VAL A 13 -1.85 -6.82 7.15
N ARG A 14 -2.46 -8.01 7.32
CA ARG A 14 -3.33 -8.30 8.47
C ARG A 14 -2.56 -8.21 9.79
N GLY A 15 -1.36 -8.79 9.85
CA GLY A 15 -0.52 -8.76 11.05
C GLY A 15 -0.15 -7.34 11.46
N SER A 16 0.32 -6.52 10.51
CA SER A 16 0.63 -5.10 10.77
C SER A 16 -0.60 -4.33 11.27
N LEU A 17 -1.78 -4.55 10.67
CA LEU A 17 -3.02 -3.91 11.09
C LEU A 17 -3.41 -4.30 12.52
N VAL A 18 -3.32 -5.58 12.90
CA VAL A 18 -3.62 -6.06 14.25
C VAL A 18 -2.65 -5.47 15.28
N LEU A 19 -1.35 -5.53 15.02
CA LEU A 19 -0.33 -4.99 15.94
C LEU A 19 -0.47 -3.47 16.13
N SER A 20 -0.90 -2.73 15.10
CA SER A 20 -1.13 -1.28 15.21
C SER A 20 -2.22 -0.90 16.23
N GLN A 21 -3.03 -1.86 16.67
CA GLN A 21 -4.08 -1.63 17.66
C GLN A 21 -3.56 -1.65 19.11
N GLU A 22 -2.30 -2.00 19.36
CA GLU A 22 -1.71 -1.98 20.70
C GLU A 22 -1.38 -0.56 21.18
N ASP A 23 -1.11 0.35 20.23
CA ASP A 23 -0.83 1.76 20.51
C ASP A 23 -2.07 2.65 20.34
N SER A 24 -2.43 3.36 21.41
CA SER A 24 -3.59 4.28 21.41
C SER A 24 -3.45 5.43 20.41
N GLY A 25 -2.22 5.92 20.15
CA GLY A 25 -1.96 6.98 19.18
C GLY A 25 -2.25 6.53 17.74
N SER A 26 -1.76 5.35 17.39
CA SER A 26 -2.00 4.68 16.11
C SER A 26 -3.50 4.42 15.88
N ARG A 27 -4.22 4.00 16.92
CA ARG A 27 -5.68 3.86 16.88
C ARG A 27 -6.38 5.19 16.61
N MET A 28 -6.02 6.25 17.34
CA MET A 28 -6.67 7.55 17.20
C MET A 28 -6.39 8.19 15.83
N SER A 29 -5.17 8.07 15.33
CA SER A 29 -4.79 8.53 13.98
C SER A 29 -5.66 7.84 12.90
N ARG A 30 -5.87 6.53 13.03
CA ARG A 30 -6.73 5.79 12.11
C ARG A 30 -8.19 6.25 12.20
N ILE A 31 -8.73 6.46 13.39
CA ILE A 31 -10.10 6.96 13.58
C ILE A 31 -10.25 8.34 12.93
N GLY A 32 -9.37 9.28 13.29
CA GLY A 32 -9.41 10.64 12.76
C GLY A 32 -9.30 10.69 11.24
N LYS A 33 -8.39 9.91 10.64
CA LYS A 33 -8.29 9.82 9.17
C LYS A 33 -9.56 9.28 8.54
N ASN A 34 -10.18 8.25 9.12
CA ASN A 34 -11.39 7.66 8.56
C ASN A 34 -12.60 8.61 8.64
N GLU A 35 -12.75 9.33 9.75
CA GLU A 35 -13.76 10.38 9.88
C GLU A 35 -13.56 11.51 8.86
N ILE A 36 -12.34 12.02 8.74
CA ILE A 36 -12.04 13.17 7.87
C ILE A 36 -12.11 12.80 6.39
N VAL A 37 -11.56 11.65 5.99
CA VAL A 37 -11.41 11.29 4.58
C VAL A 37 -12.63 10.55 4.03
N TYR A 38 -13.26 9.70 4.85
CA TYR A 38 -14.33 8.80 4.39
C TYR A 38 -15.69 9.08 5.03
N GLY A 39 -15.77 9.98 6.02
CA GLY A 39 -17.00 10.30 6.75
C GLY A 39 -17.56 9.14 7.58
N GLN A 40 -16.78 8.07 7.76
CA GLN A 40 -17.18 6.90 8.51
C GLN A 40 -15.95 6.15 8.99
N VAL A 41 -16.03 5.59 10.21
CA VAL A 41 -15.01 4.69 10.74
C VAL A 41 -15.37 3.26 10.39
N MET A 42 -14.65 2.68 9.43
CA MET A 42 -14.80 1.27 9.09
C MET A 42 -14.42 0.38 10.28
N GLY A 43 -15.28 -0.60 10.56
CA GLY A 43 -15.05 -1.60 11.59
C GLY A 43 -13.76 -2.37 11.32
N PHE A 44 -13.04 -2.71 12.39
CA PHE A 44 -11.77 -3.42 12.27
C PHE A 44 -11.92 -4.77 11.54
N ASP A 45 -12.98 -5.52 11.86
CA ASP A 45 -13.29 -6.79 11.21
C ASP A 45 -13.66 -6.63 9.73
N ASP A 46 -14.29 -5.51 9.36
CA ASP A 46 -14.65 -5.25 7.97
C ASP A 46 -13.41 -4.99 7.11
N ILE A 47 -12.41 -4.31 7.68
CA ILE A 47 -11.10 -4.13 7.05
C ILE A 47 -10.42 -5.50 6.87
N LEU A 48 -10.41 -6.35 7.90
CA LEU A 48 -9.83 -7.70 7.81
C LEU A 48 -10.53 -8.56 6.75
N LYS A 49 -11.86 -8.49 6.68
CA LYS A 49 -12.65 -9.16 5.63
C LYS A 49 -12.36 -8.60 4.24
N ALA A 50 -12.14 -7.29 4.12
CA ALA A 50 -11.76 -6.69 2.84
C ALA A 50 -10.39 -7.22 2.36
N ILE A 51 -9.41 -7.30 3.27
CA ILE A 51 -8.07 -7.82 2.96
C ILE A 51 -8.14 -9.31 2.54
N SER A 52 -8.95 -10.13 3.22
CA SER A 52 -9.02 -11.56 2.91
C SER A 52 -9.59 -11.85 1.51
N ARG A 53 -10.50 -10.99 1.03
CA ARG A 53 -11.15 -11.10 -0.29
C ARG A 53 -10.25 -10.75 -1.47
N VAL A 54 -9.15 -10.04 -1.25
CA VAL A 54 -8.22 -9.66 -2.32
C VAL A 54 -7.75 -10.90 -3.09
N ASN A 55 -7.75 -10.86 -4.41
CA ASN A 55 -7.29 -11.97 -5.23
C ASN A 55 -6.25 -11.51 -6.27
N SER A 56 -5.72 -12.46 -7.05
CA SER A 56 -4.67 -12.18 -8.04
C SER A 56 -5.13 -11.28 -9.18
N THR A 57 -6.42 -11.31 -9.52
CA THR A 57 -7.04 -10.45 -10.53
C THR A 57 -7.07 -9.01 -10.05
N ASP A 58 -7.57 -8.77 -8.82
CA ASP A 58 -7.62 -7.42 -8.24
C ASP A 58 -6.23 -6.75 -8.25
N VAL A 59 -5.20 -7.51 -7.86
CA VAL A 59 -3.81 -7.01 -7.85
C VAL A 59 -3.32 -6.71 -9.26
N ARG A 60 -3.66 -7.56 -10.24
CA ARG A 60 -3.27 -7.36 -11.64
C ARG A 60 -3.95 -6.13 -12.25
N GLU A 61 -5.22 -5.93 -11.96
CA GLU A 61 -6.00 -4.77 -12.45
C GLU A 61 -5.36 -3.47 -11.96
N ILE A 62 -5.11 -3.35 -10.65
CA ILE A 62 -4.44 -2.18 -10.08
C ILE A 62 -3.01 -2.03 -10.64
N ALA A 63 -2.24 -3.11 -10.74
CA ALA A 63 -0.89 -3.03 -11.31
C ALA A 63 -0.91 -2.50 -12.75
N SER A 64 -1.84 -2.98 -13.58
CA SER A 64 -2.02 -2.50 -14.95
C SER A 64 -2.52 -1.06 -15.04
N GLU A 65 -3.30 -0.58 -14.06
CA GLU A 65 -3.75 0.81 -14.03
C GLU A 65 -2.64 1.79 -13.64
N TYR A 66 -1.81 1.44 -12.64
CA TYR A 66 -0.88 2.39 -12.03
C TYR A 66 0.56 2.24 -12.50
N LEU A 67 1.05 1.02 -12.78
CA LEU A 67 2.45 0.81 -13.15
C LEU A 67 2.78 1.14 -14.60
N ASN A 68 1.77 1.42 -15.43
CA ASN A 68 1.93 1.86 -16.81
C ASN A 68 2.02 3.40 -16.94
N LYS A 69 1.94 4.14 -15.83
CA LYS A 69 2.06 5.60 -15.81
C LYS A 69 3.52 6.01 -15.67
N SER A 70 3.88 7.20 -16.17
CA SER A 70 5.23 7.73 -16.03
C SER A 70 5.63 7.80 -14.54
N PRO A 71 6.72 7.16 -14.12
CA PRO A 71 7.17 7.22 -12.74
C PRO A 71 7.69 8.62 -12.38
N THR A 72 7.69 8.94 -11.10
CA THR A 72 8.33 10.16 -10.57
C THR A 72 9.67 9.79 -9.94
N LEU A 73 10.75 10.41 -10.41
CA LEU A 73 12.11 10.19 -9.89
C LEU A 73 12.48 11.30 -8.91
N ALA A 74 12.90 10.93 -7.70
CA ALA A 74 13.48 11.84 -6.71
C ALA A 74 14.91 11.40 -6.37
N LEU A 75 15.86 12.33 -6.47
CA LEU A 75 17.28 12.09 -6.21
C LEU A 75 17.73 12.93 -5.01
N VAL A 76 18.44 12.32 -4.05
CA VAL A 76 18.97 13.01 -2.86
C VAL A 76 20.46 12.72 -2.70
N GLY A 77 21.27 13.77 -2.75
CA GLY A 77 22.72 13.72 -2.55
C GLY A 77 23.50 14.55 -3.57
N PRO A 78 24.83 14.66 -3.42
CA PRO A 78 25.66 15.25 -4.44
C PRO A 78 25.94 14.22 -5.54
N PHE A 79 25.28 14.35 -6.68
CA PHE A 79 25.56 13.54 -7.87
C PHE A 79 26.34 14.35 -8.90
N LYS A 80 27.31 13.71 -9.56
CA LYS A 80 28.05 14.35 -10.67
C LYS A 80 27.23 14.42 -11.96
N SER A 81 26.23 13.56 -12.12
CA SER A 81 25.33 13.50 -13.26
C SER A 81 24.07 12.69 -12.92
N GLU A 82 22.92 13.13 -13.43
CA GLU A 82 21.62 12.49 -13.23
C GLU A 82 21.27 11.47 -14.32
N ALA A 83 22.00 11.47 -15.44
CA ALA A 83 21.71 10.67 -16.64
C ALA A 83 21.68 9.14 -16.40
N LYS A 84 22.35 8.65 -15.35
CA LYS A 84 22.27 7.22 -14.97
C LYS A 84 20.88 6.87 -14.44
N PHE A 85 20.22 7.80 -13.77
CA PHE A 85 18.94 7.57 -13.09
C PHE A 85 17.74 7.85 -14.01
N GLU A 86 17.89 8.78 -14.96
CA GLU A 86 16.85 9.08 -15.96
C GLU A 86 16.46 7.87 -16.82
N LYS A 87 17.36 6.89 -16.97
CA LYS A 87 17.07 5.62 -17.66
C LYS A 87 15.89 4.85 -17.03
N VAL A 88 15.61 5.07 -15.75
CA VAL A 88 14.49 4.44 -15.02
C VAL A 88 13.15 5.09 -15.36
N LEU A 89 13.14 6.29 -15.95
CA LEU A 89 11.92 6.96 -16.42
C LEU A 89 11.49 6.53 -17.82
N GLN A 90 12.37 5.84 -18.56
CA GLN A 90 12.16 5.43 -19.96
C GLN A 90 11.74 3.96 -20.13
N SER A 91 11.65 3.22 -19.03
CA SER A 91 11.21 1.82 -18.95
C SER A 91 9.73 1.71 -18.64
#